data_AF-A0A1Y0G355-F1
#
_entry.id   AF-A0A1Y0G355-F1
#
_cell.length_a   1.000
_cell.length_b   1.000
_cell.length_c   1.000
_cell.angle_alpha   90.00
_cell.angle_beta   90.00
_cell.angle_gamma   90.00
#
_symmetry.space_group_name_H-M   'P 1'
#
loop_
_entity.id
_entity.type
_entity.pdbx_description
1 polymer ?
#
loop_
_entity_poly.entity_id
_entity_poly.type
_entity_poly.pdbx_seq_one_letter_code
_entity_poly.pdbx_strand_id
1 'polypeptide(L)'
;MRKVMCQLFVVSVLSTVLGACQTSPKPAPKKPAPAAVVPEPRPAPKPVNTREQSIKRLLADAEYALSQNQLLMPLNDNAHDRYHAVLLMDPDNSEAKTGLQAITLRYLELARSAAARSRYAEAQGHLKNARDLDPKNPLVEEFAVILRKEIANQKPPAPYKPGPDERMIDARALSAKSPEVIAQLGELAQVARESGDLVMIHARNDAEGRWIYQQMRDAVPGFLLRGDIRITQQPRIKFVPRLQ
;
A
#
# COMPACT_ATOMS: atom_id res chain seq x y z
N MET A 1 3.60 -38.59 9.83
CA MET A 1 2.65 -39.40 9.02
C MET A 1 1.93 -38.50 8.02
N ARG A 2 2.29 -38.59 6.74
CA ARG A 2 1.43 -38.52 5.53
C ARG A 2 2.38 -38.49 4.33
N LYS A 3 2.40 -39.61 3.61
CA LYS A 3 3.39 -39.96 2.57
C LYS A 3 3.09 -39.21 1.28
N VAL A 4 4.14 -38.60 0.72
CA VAL A 4 4.23 -38.17 -0.67
C VAL A 4 4.48 -39.43 -1.51
N MET A 5 3.61 -39.73 -2.48
CA MET A 5 3.82 -40.84 -3.41
C MET A 5 4.24 -40.28 -4.77
N CYS A 6 5.52 -40.49 -5.04
CA CYS A 6 6.23 -40.28 -6.30
C CYS A 6 5.96 -41.50 -7.20
N GLN A 7 5.54 -41.29 -8.45
CA GLN A 7 5.66 -42.32 -9.49
C GLN A 7 6.32 -41.72 -10.72
N LEU A 8 7.61 -42.01 -10.86
CA LEU A 8 8.30 -42.08 -12.13
C LEU A 8 7.97 -43.44 -12.79
N PHE A 9 7.66 -43.43 -14.07
CA PHE A 9 7.87 -44.60 -14.93
C PHE A 9 8.57 -44.14 -16.21
N VAL A 10 9.85 -44.52 -16.31
CA VAL A 10 10.65 -44.53 -17.53
C VAL A 10 10.56 -45.94 -18.08
N VAL A 11 10.18 -46.13 -19.35
CA VAL A 11 10.79 -47.11 -20.27
C VAL A 11 10.46 -46.68 -21.71
N SER A 12 11.51 -46.27 -22.42
CA SER A 12 11.62 -46.19 -23.89
C SER A 12 11.65 -47.62 -24.46
N VAL A 13 11.14 -47.86 -25.69
CA VAL A 13 11.82 -48.65 -26.76
C VAL A 13 10.88 -49.08 -27.91
N LEU A 14 11.43 -48.89 -29.14
CA LEU A 14 11.25 -49.59 -30.42
C LEU A 14 10.07 -49.34 -31.38
N SER A 15 10.43 -48.70 -32.49
CA SER A 15 9.79 -48.78 -33.81
C SER A 15 9.87 -50.18 -34.43
N THR A 16 8.85 -50.58 -35.19
CA THR A 16 8.97 -51.36 -36.44
C THR A 16 7.69 -51.28 -37.27
N VAL A 17 7.88 -51.35 -38.59
CA VAL A 17 6.98 -50.96 -39.70
C VAL A 17 6.14 -52.16 -40.21
N LEU A 18 5.22 -51.85 -41.14
CA LEU A 18 4.37 -52.68 -42.05
C LEU A 18 2.91 -52.75 -41.55
N GLY A 19 1.87 -52.36 -42.28
CA GLY A 19 1.69 -52.14 -43.71
C GLY A 19 0.57 -53.05 -44.20
N ALA A 20 -0.67 -52.54 -44.35
CA ALA A 20 -1.72 -53.17 -45.15
C ALA A 20 -2.91 -52.23 -45.43
N CYS A 21 -3.09 -51.98 -46.73
CA CYS A 21 -4.26 -51.63 -47.53
C CYS A 21 -5.58 -51.21 -46.84
N GLN A 22 -6.08 -50.01 -47.21
CA GLN A 22 -7.51 -49.82 -47.40
C GLN A 22 -7.82 -49.22 -48.77
N THR A 23 -8.80 -49.87 -49.39
CA THR A 23 -9.31 -49.75 -50.75
C THR A 23 -10.13 -48.47 -50.96
N SER A 24 -9.90 -47.80 -52.08
CA SER A 24 -10.59 -46.56 -52.47
C SER A 24 -12.05 -46.77 -52.89
N PRO A 25 -13.00 -45.90 -52.50
CA PRO A 25 -14.32 -45.83 -53.10
C PRO A 25 -14.35 -44.94 -54.36
N LYS A 26 -15.03 -45.47 -55.39
CA LYS A 26 -15.34 -44.88 -56.71
C LYS A 26 -16.17 -43.58 -56.61
N PRO A 27 -15.95 -42.57 -57.47
CA PRO A 27 -16.66 -41.29 -57.39
C PRO A 27 -18.12 -41.40 -57.89
N ALA A 28 -19.04 -40.83 -57.11
CA ALA A 28 -20.45 -40.68 -57.47
C ALA A 28 -20.65 -39.55 -58.51
N PRO A 29 -21.68 -39.65 -59.38
CA PRO A 29 -21.88 -38.74 -60.52
C PRO A 29 -22.36 -37.35 -60.07
N LYS A 30 -21.82 -36.31 -60.73
CA LYS A 30 -22.22 -34.91 -60.55
C LYS A 30 -23.69 -34.70 -60.95
N LYS A 31 -24.50 -34.24 -59.99
CA LYS A 31 -25.83 -33.66 -60.22
C LYS A 31 -25.64 -32.25 -60.83
N PRO A 32 -26.40 -31.85 -61.87
CA PRO A 32 -26.30 -30.49 -62.41
C PRO A 32 -26.65 -29.45 -61.34
N ALA A 33 -25.78 -28.45 -61.21
CA ALA A 33 -25.98 -27.32 -60.31
C ALA A 33 -27.30 -26.59 -60.66
N PRO A 34 -28.18 -26.29 -59.69
CA PRO A 34 -29.22 -25.28 -59.87
C PRO A 34 -28.56 -23.94 -60.23
N ALA A 35 -29.15 -23.26 -61.22
CA ALA A 35 -28.70 -21.97 -61.74
C ALA A 35 -28.30 -21.01 -60.61
N ALA A 36 -27.14 -20.35 -60.79
CA ALA A 36 -26.65 -19.32 -59.90
C ALA A 36 -27.70 -18.21 -59.75
N VAL A 37 -28.35 -18.17 -58.59
CA VAL A 37 -28.99 -16.95 -58.11
C VAL A 37 -27.85 -15.99 -57.80
N VAL A 38 -27.74 -14.92 -58.59
CA VAL A 38 -26.88 -13.78 -58.27
C VAL A 38 -27.30 -13.30 -56.88
N PRO A 39 -26.45 -13.37 -55.84
CA PRO A 39 -26.84 -12.88 -54.53
C PRO A 39 -26.99 -11.36 -54.64
N GLU A 40 -28.20 -10.86 -54.36
CA GLU A 40 -28.42 -9.45 -54.10
C GLU A 40 -27.39 -8.98 -53.04
N PRO A 41 -26.84 -7.75 -53.15
CA PRO A 41 -25.93 -7.23 -52.14
C PRO A 41 -26.63 -7.25 -50.80
N ARG A 42 -26.16 -8.09 -49.87
CA ARG A 42 -26.61 -8.01 -48.48
C ARG A 42 -26.31 -6.59 -48.00
N PRO A 43 -27.28 -5.84 -47.45
CA PRO A 43 -26.98 -4.55 -46.89
C PRO A 43 -25.86 -4.72 -45.86
N ALA A 44 -24.79 -3.94 -46.02
CA ALA A 44 -23.65 -3.98 -45.12
C ALA A 44 -24.13 -3.86 -43.67
N PRO A 45 -23.60 -4.65 -42.72
CA PRO A 45 -23.93 -4.48 -41.32
C PRO A 45 -23.62 -3.04 -40.92
N LYS A 46 -24.63 -2.32 -40.40
CA LYS A 46 -24.44 -0.98 -39.84
C LYS A 46 -23.30 -1.05 -38.80
N PRO A 47 -22.36 -0.10 -38.77
CA PRO A 47 -21.25 -0.16 -37.82
C PRO A 47 -21.84 -0.19 -36.41
N VAL A 48 -21.64 -1.30 -35.71
CA VAL A 48 -21.91 -1.39 -34.28
C VAL A 48 -21.05 -0.32 -33.63
N ASN A 49 -21.66 0.60 -32.89
CA ASN A 49 -20.99 1.79 -32.36
C ASN A 49 -20.04 1.40 -31.21
N THR A 50 -18.84 0.91 -31.58
CA THR A 50 -17.81 0.38 -30.68
C THR A 50 -17.36 1.40 -29.64
N ARG A 51 -17.38 2.69 -29.99
CA ARG A 51 -17.03 3.79 -29.09
C ARG A 51 -18.06 3.96 -27.96
N GLU A 52 -19.34 4.03 -28.30
CA GLU A 52 -20.41 4.14 -27.30
C GLU A 52 -20.44 2.94 -26.35
N GLN A 53 -20.23 1.73 -26.88
CA GLN A 53 -20.15 0.52 -26.06
C GLN A 53 -18.95 0.55 -25.10
N SER A 54 -17.81 1.04 -25.56
CA SER A 54 -16.61 1.19 -24.73
C SER A 54 -16.81 2.22 -23.61
N ILE A 55 -17.43 3.36 -23.92
CA ILE A 55 -17.79 4.39 -22.92
C ILE A 55 -18.71 3.80 -21.85
N LYS A 56 -19.79 3.12 -22.25
CA LYS A 56 -20.73 2.48 -21.31
C LYS A 56 -20.04 1.48 -20.39
N ARG A 57 -19.12 0.67 -20.93
CA ARG A 57 -18.36 -0.29 -20.14
C ARG A 57 -17.43 0.41 -19.14
N LEU A 58 -16.69 1.43 -19.58
CA LEU A 58 -15.79 2.19 -18.71
C LEU A 58 -16.54 2.89 -17.58
N LEU A 59 -17.71 3.46 -17.85
CA LEU A 59 -18.56 4.07 -16.84
C LEU A 59 -19.04 3.06 -15.79
N ALA A 60 -19.51 1.89 -16.24
CA ALA A 60 -19.93 0.82 -15.32
C ALA A 60 -18.77 0.32 -14.45
N ASP A 61 -17.59 0.11 -15.04
CA ASP A 61 -16.41 -0.30 -14.29
C ASP A 61 -15.92 0.79 -13.32
N ALA A 62 -16.04 2.07 -13.69
CA ALA A 62 -15.67 3.20 -12.83
C ALA A 62 -16.59 3.29 -11.61
N GLU A 63 -17.90 3.15 -11.81
CA GLU A 63 -18.89 3.12 -10.75
C GLU A 63 -18.65 1.94 -9.80
N TYR A 64 -18.35 0.77 -10.36
CA TYR A 64 -17.98 -0.40 -9.56
C TYR A 64 -16.73 -0.12 -8.72
N ALA A 65 -15.65 0.41 -9.30
CA ALA A 65 -14.44 0.76 -8.57
C ALA A 65 -14.70 1.80 -7.45
N LEU A 66 -15.56 2.78 -7.71
CA LEU A 66 -15.99 3.78 -6.73
C LEU A 66 -16.68 3.11 -5.54
N SER A 67 -17.60 2.17 -5.80
CA SER A 67 -18.29 1.40 -4.76
C SER A 67 -17.33 0.59 -3.88
N GLN A 68 -16.21 0.14 -4.44
CA GLN A 68 -15.17 -0.62 -3.74
C GLN A 68 -14.13 0.28 -3.03
N ASN A 69 -14.30 1.61 -3.04
CA ASN A 69 -13.31 2.59 -2.59
C ASN A 69 -11.95 2.49 -3.32
N GLN A 70 -11.93 1.93 -4.53
CA GLN A 70 -10.77 1.98 -5.42
C GLN A 70 -10.76 3.33 -6.15
N LEU A 71 -10.53 4.40 -5.38
CA LEU A 71 -10.75 5.79 -5.81
C LEU A 71 -9.60 6.31 -6.69
N LEU A 72 -8.38 6.29 -6.14
CA LEU A 72 -7.12 6.69 -6.80
C LEU A 72 -6.07 5.58 -6.79
N MET A 73 -6.40 4.44 -6.18
CA MET A 73 -5.52 3.29 -6.01
C MET A 73 -6.31 2.00 -6.30
N PRO A 74 -5.67 0.98 -6.88
CA PRO A 74 -4.31 0.96 -7.43
C PRO A 74 -4.12 1.89 -8.64
N LEU A 75 -2.86 2.20 -8.98
CA LEU A 75 -2.53 3.02 -10.15
C LEU A 75 -3.01 2.30 -11.43
N ASN A 76 -3.59 3.04 -12.38
CA ASN A 76 -4.12 2.54 -13.65
C ASN A 76 -5.33 1.60 -13.55
N ASP A 77 -5.85 1.34 -12.35
CA ASP A 77 -7.04 0.50 -12.14
C ASP A 77 -7.87 1.00 -10.96
N ASN A 78 -8.40 2.21 -11.12
CA ASN A 78 -9.25 2.87 -10.13
C ASN A 78 -10.38 3.65 -10.82
N ALA A 79 -11.34 4.12 -10.03
CA ALA A 79 -12.50 4.87 -10.50
C ALA A 79 -12.11 6.15 -11.23
N HIS A 80 -11.16 6.90 -10.69
CA HIS A 80 -10.70 8.16 -11.28
C HIS A 80 -10.13 7.96 -12.69
N ASP A 81 -9.24 6.98 -12.86
CA ASP A 81 -8.60 6.68 -14.14
C ASP A 81 -9.62 6.25 -15.19
N ARG A 82 -10.65 5.49 -14.79
CA ARG A 82 -11.72 5.02 -15.68
C ARG A 82 -12.65 6.17 -16.11
N TYR A 83 -13.08 7.03 -15.20
CA TYR A 83 -13.85 8.23 -15.57
C TYR A 83 -13.02 9.18 -16.44
N HIS A 84 -11.73 9.36 -16.13
CA HIS A 84 -10.84 10.18 -16.95
C HIS A 84 -10.65 9.58 -18.36
N ALA A 85 -10.56 8.26 -18.48
CA ALA A 85 -10.52 7.58 -19.78
C ALA A 85 -11.80 7.82 -20.60
N VAL A 86 -12.97 7.87 -19.96
CA VAL A 86 -14.21 8.28 -20.63
C VAL A 86 -14.10 9.71 -21.14
N LEU A 87 -13.61 10.65 -20.34
CA LEU A 87 -13.46 12.06 -20.74
C LEU A 87 -12.43 12.28 -21.86
N LEU A 88 -11.42 11.42 -21.97
CA LEU A 88 -10.51 11.41 -23.12
C LEU A 88 -11.23 11.01 -24.42
N MET A 89 -12.23 10.14 -24.32
CA MET A 89 -13.05 9.74 -25.47
C MET A 89 -14.18 10.72 -25.74
N ASP A 90 -14.83 11.23 -24.71
CA ASP A 90 -15.99 12.12 -24.76
C ASP A 90 -15.87 13.22 -23.68
N PRO A 91 -15.24 14.36 -24.02
CA PRO A 91 -14.97 15.44 -23.06
C PRO A 91 -16.22 16.06 -22.42
N ASP A 92 -17.39 15.89 -23.03
CA ASP A 92 -18.66 16.44 -22.57
C ASP A 92 -19.53 15.44 -21.81
N ASN A 93 -19.02 14.23 -21.58
CA ASN A 93 -19.73 13.18 -20.85
C ASN A 93 -20.07 13.62 -19.42
N SER A 94 -21.35 13.89 -19.18
CA SER A 94 -21.83 14.35 -17.87
C SER A 94 -21.66 13.31 -16.78
N GLU A 95 -21.89 12.03 -17.09
CA GLU A 95 -21.77 10.93 -16.14
C GLU A 95 -20.35 10.79 -15.61
N ALA A 96 -19.34 10.87 -16.47
CA ALA A 96 -17.94 10.86 -16.04
C ALA A 96 -17.55 12.09 -15.21
N LYS A 97 -18.02 13.29 -15.58
CA LYS A 97 -17.80 14.52 -14.77
C LYS A 97 -18.42 14.38 -13.38
N THR A 98 -19.65 13.85 -13.29
CA THR A 98 -20.32 13.57 -12.01
C THR A 98 -19.59 12.49 -11.21
N GLY A 99 -19.11 11.43 -11.86
CA GLY A 99 -18.31 10.38 -11.23
C GLY A 99 -17.04 10.93 -10.55
N LEU A 100 -16.30 11.81 -11.23
CA LEU A 100 -15.13 12.47 -10.64
C LEU A 100 -15.51 13.33 -9.41
N GLN A 101 -16.64 14.05 -9.45
CA GLN A 101 -17.16 14.77 -8.29
C GLN A 101 -17.52 13.83 -7.14
N ALA A 102 -18.12 12.68 -7.44
CA ALA A 102 -18.47 11.67 -6.44
C ALA A 102 -17.22 11.11 -5.72
N ILE A 103 -16.09 10.96 -6.43
CA ILE A 103 -14.82 10.56 -5.81
C ILE A 103 -14.35 11.59 -4.77
N THR A 104 -14.40 12.88 -5.11
CA THR A 104 -14.06 13.97 -4.17
C THR A 104 -14.93 13.90 -2.92
N LEU A 105 -16.26 13.78 -3.10
CA LEU A 105 -17.21 13.68 -1.99
C LEU A 105 -16.99 12.43 -1.14
N ARG A 106 -16.60 11.32 -1.76
CA ARG A 106 -16.27 10.09 -1.04
C ARG A 106 -15.04 10.25 -0.16
N TYR A 107 -13.97 10.90 -0.65
CA TYR A 107 -12.82 11.22 0.20
C TYR A 107 -13.17 12.17 1.35
N LEU A 108 -14.05 13.14 1.11
CA LEU A 108 -14.54 14.04 2.16
C LEU A 108 -15.30 13.27 3.24
N GLU A 109 -16.14 12.30 2.86
CA GLU A 109 -16.83 11.41 3.80
C GLU A 109 -15.85 10.56 4.61
N LEU A 110 -14.85 9.97 3.96
CA LEU A 110 -13.78 9.20 4.63
C LEU A 110 -13.02 10.08 5.63
N ALA A 111 -12.72 11.33 5.26
CA ALA A 111 -12.05 12.29 6.14
C ALA A 111 -12.89 12.60 7.38
N ARG A 112 -14.19 12.86 7.20
CA ARG A 112 -15.15 13.07 8.31
C ARG A 112 -15.23 11.86 9.22
N SER A 113 -15.32 10.65 8.64
CA SER A 113 -15.39 9.40 9.39
C SER A 113 -14.12 9.13 10.22
N ALA A 114 -12.94 9.44 9.67
CA ALA A 114 -11.67 9.33 10.38
C ALA A 114 -11.57 10.35 11.52
N ALA A 115 -11.97 11.61 11.28
CA ALA A 115 -11.98 12.67 12.29
C ALA A 115 -12.92 12.34 13.46
N ALA A 116 -14.12 11.82 13.17
CA ALA A 116 -15.07 11.36 14.19
C ALA A 116 -14.53 10.23 15.08
N ARG A 117 -13.53 9.49 14.59
CA ARG A 117 -12.79 8.45 15.35
C ARG A 117 -11.48 8.95 15.94
N SER A 118 -11.26 10.28 15.96
CA SER A 118 -10.02 10.94 16.38
C SER A 118 -8.75 10.50 15.63
N ARG A 119 -8.90 9.94 14.42
CA ARG A 119 -7.79 9.53 13.55
C ARG A 119 -7.40 10.70 12.64
N TYR A 120 -6.90 11.77 13.23
CA TYR A 120 -6.67 13.02 12.52
C TYR A 120 -5.64 12.93 11.38
N ALA A 121 -4.61 12.10 11.53
CA ALA A 121 -3.64 11.87 10.46
C ALA A 121 -4.28 11.23 9.21
N GLU A 122 -5.13 10.22 9.41
CA GLU A 122 -5.92 9.61 8.33
C GLU A 122 -6.92 10.61 7.74
N ALA A 123 -7.60 11.38 8.58
CA ALA A 123 -8.54 12.42 8.14
C ALA A 123 -7.87 13.48 7.25
N GLN A 124 -6.68 13.94 7.64
CA GLN A 124 -5.88 14.87 6.84
C GLN A 124 -5.44 14.26 5.51
N GLY A 125 -5.08 12.97 5.50
CA GLY A 125 -4.74 12.25 4.27
C GLY A 125 -5.90 12.18 3.28
N HIS A 126 -7.09 11.78 3.75
CA HIS A 126 -8.30 11.76 2.91
C HIS A 126 -8.71 13.15 2.43
N LEU A 127 -8.66 14.15 3.31
CA LEU A 127 -8.97 15.54 2.96
C LEU A 127 -8.00 16.09 1.90
N LYS A 128 -6.71 15.76 2.01
CA LYS A 128 -5.73 16.12 0.98
C LYS A 128 -6.13 15.54 -0.38
N ASN A 129 -6.50 14.25 -0.44
CA ASN A 129 -6.92 13.63 -1.70
C ASN A 129 -8.16 14.31 -2.29
N ALA A 130 -9.17 14.64 -1.48
CA ALA A 130 -10.35 15.40 -1.94
C ALA A 130 -9.95 16.76 -2.52
N ARG A 131 -9.05 17.49 -1.85
CA ARG A 131 -8.57 18.80 -2.31
C ARG A 131 -7.72 18.72 -3.57
N ASP A 132 -6.91 17.68 -3.73
CA ASP A 132 -6.10 17.49 -4.94
C ASP A 132 -6.99 17.20 -6.16
N LEU A 133 -8.15 16.56 -5.96
CA LEU A 133 -9.14 16.28 -7.00
C LEU A 133 -10.01 17.49 -7.36
N ASP A 134 -10.48 18.25 -6.37
CA ASP A 134 -11.29 19.44 -6.57
C ASP A 134 -10.86 20.56 -5.61
N PRO A 135 -9.84 21.35 -5.98
CA PRO A 135 -9.31 22.40 -5.13
C PRO A 135 -10.28 23.56 -4.85
N LYS A 136 -11.35 23.67 -5.64
CA LYS A 136 -12.34 24.76 -5.56
C LYS A 136 -13.62 24.33 -4.86
N ASN A 137 -13.68 23.10 -4.34
CA ASN A 137 -14.86 22.58 -3.67
C ASN A 137 -15.09 23.27 -2.31
N PRO A 138 -16.20 24.00 -2.11
CA PRO A 138 -16.44 24.71 -0.86
C PRO A 138 -16.59 23.77 0.34
N LEU A 139 -17.12 22.56 0.14
CA LEU A 139 -17.30 21.58 1.23
C LEU A 139 -15.97 21.02 1.73
N VAL A 140 -14.98 20.91 0.84
CA VAL A 140 -13.63 20.48 1.19
C VAL A 140 -12.95 21.54 2.05
N GLU A 141 -13.03 22.82 1.67
CA GLU A 141 -12.44 23.90 2.45
C GLU A 141 -13.14 24.10 3.79
N GLU A 142 -14.48 24.04 3.82
CA GLU A 142 -15.26 24.11 5.05
C GLU A 142 -14.81 23.04 6.07
N PHE A 143 -14.70 21.79 5.61
CA PHE A 143 -14.24 20.71 6.49
C PHE A 143 -12.77 20.86 6.87
N ALA A 144 -11.92 21.44 6.01
CA ALA A 144 -10.53 21.73 6.35
C ALA A 144 -10.40 22.69 7.53
N VAL A 145 -11.26 23.72 7.58
CA VAL A 145 -11.33 24.66 8.71
C VAL A 145 -11.79 23.95 9.99
N ILE A 146 -12.84 23.12 9.91
CA ILE A 146 -13.35 22.34 11.04
C ILE A 146 -12.27 21.40 11.58
N LEU A 147 -11.66 20.60 10.70
CA LEU A 147 -10.64 19.64 11.07
C LEU A 147 -9.41 20.33 11.70
N ARG A 148 -8.98 21.47 11.14
CA ARG A 148 -7.89 22.26 11.73
C ARG A 148 -8.23 22.73 13.15
N LYS A 149 -9.45 23.19 13.38
CA LYS A 149 -9.91 23.61 14.72
C LYS A 149 -9.96 22.43 15.68
N GLU A 150 -10.45 21.28 15.25
CA GLU A 150 -10.45 20.06 16.08
C GLU A 150 -9.03 19.62 16.46
N ILE A 151 -8.11 19.60 15.49
CA ILE A 151 -6.70 19.27 15.72
C ILE A 151 -6.04 20.29 16.65
N ALA A 152 -6.34 21.58 16.51
CA ALA A 152 -5.78 22.61 17.39
C ALA A 152 -6.35 22.54 18.82
N ASN A 153 -7.62 22.16 18.96
CA ASN A 153 -8.26 21.95 20.25
C ASN A 153 -7.77 20.66 20.93
N GLN A 154 -7.29 19.69 20.16
CA GLN A 154 -6.53 18.59 20.72
C GLN A 154 -5.23 19.15 21.28
N LYS A 155 -5.07 19.03 22.61
CA LYS A 155 -3.80 19.39 23.25
C LYS A 155 -2.70 18.57 22.55
N PRO A 156 -1.70 19.20 21.92
CA PRO A 156 -0.57 18.46 21.39
C PRO A 156 -0.01 17.57 22.50
N PRO A 157 0.43 16.33 22.20
CA PRO A 157 1.14 15.55 23.20
C PRO A 157 2.25 16.43 23.78
N ALA A 158 2.25 16.59 25.11
CA ALA A 158 3.19 17.49 25.75
C ALA A 158 4.61 17.14 25.27
N PRO A 159 5.46 18.14 24.96
CA PRO A 159 6.85 17.87 24.63
C PRO A 159 7.42 16.95 25.70
N TYR A 160 8.02 15.85 25.27
CA TYR A 160 8.60 14.90 26.20
C TYR A 160 9.62 15.62 27.08
N LYS A 161 9.43 15.56 28.39
CA LYS A 161 10.40 16.08 29.36
C LYS A 161 11.08 14.86 30.00
N PRO A 162 12.39 14.68 29.81
CA PRO A 162 13.08 13.56 30.43
C PRO A 162 12.95 13.65 31.96
N GLY A 163 12.71 12.51 32.58
CA GLY A 163 12.72 12.39 34.04
C GLY A 163 14.13 12.57 34.63
N PRO A 164 14.27 12.65 35.97
CA PRO A 164 15.57 12.77 36.63
C PRO A 164 16.50 11.59 36.31
N ASP A 165 15.93 10.41 36.07
CA ASP A 165 16.66 9.17 35.76
C ASP A 165 16.79 8.93 34.26
N GLU A 166 16.53 9.95 33.44
CA GLU A 166 16.59 9.83 31.99
C GLU A 166 17.65 10.74 31.39
N ARG A 167 18.31 10.24 30.37
CA ARG A 167 19.35 10.96 29.64
C ARG A 167 19.04 10.91 28.16
N MET A 168 18.81 12.08 27.58
CA MET A 168 18.55 12.23 26.16
C MET A 168 19.81 11.93 25.36
N ILE A 169 19.65 11.23 24.24
CA ILE A 169 20.72 11.01 23.28
C ILE A 169 20.34 11.73 21.98
N ASP A 170 21.27 12.51 21.42
CA ASP A 170 21.04 13.21 20.17
C ASP A 170 20.85 12.22 19.00
N ALA A 171 19.72 12.33 18.29
CA ALA A 171 19.38 11.42 17.21
C ALA A 171 20.27 11.58 15.97
N ARG A 172 20.83 12.77 15.72
CA ARG A 172 21.73 13.01 14.59
C ARG A 172 23.09 12.36 14.88
N ALA A 173 23.59 12.54 16.10
CA ALA A 173 24.82 11.91 16.58
C ALA A 173 24.72 10.38 16.53
N LEU A 174 23.59 9.79 16.95
CA LEU A 174 23.32 8.35 16.79
C LEU A 174 23.32 7.90 15.34
N SER A 175 22.71 8.68 14.44
CA SER A 175 22.68 8.37 13.00
C SER A 175 24.08 8.38 12.39
N ALA A 176 24.89 9.36 12.80
CA ALA A 176 26.28 9.50 12.37
C ALA A 176 27.24 8.55 13.10
N LYS A 177 26.78 7.89 14.17
CA LYS A 177 27.61 7.13 15.13
C LYS A 177 28.83 7.95 15.55
N SER A 178 28.59 9.21 15.88
CA SER A 178 29.65 10.18 16.09
C SER A 178 30.49 9.86 17.35
N PRO A 179 31.75 10.32 17.42
CA PRO A 179 32.58 10.12 18.61
C PRO A 179 31.95 10.68 19.89
N GLU A 180 31.21 11.79 19.79
CA GLU A 180 30.54 12.43 20.92
C GLU A 180 29.46 11.53 21.52
N VAL A 181 28.65 10.86 20.69
CA VAL A 181 27.64 9.94 21.21
C VAL A 181 28.26 8.67 21.77
N ILE A 182 29.34 8.17 21.18
CA ILE A 182 30.06 7.01 21.72
C ILE A 182 30.62 7.33 23.10
N ALA A 183 31.23 8.51 23.27
CA ALA A 183 31.71 8.99 24.56
C ALA A 183 30.56 9.12 25.57
N GLN A 184 29.44 9.74 25.17
CA GLN A 184 28.25 9.87 26.01
C GLN A 184 27.71 8.50 26.46
N LEU A 185 27.63 7.53 25.55
CA LEU A 185 27.17 6.17 25.89
C LEU A 185 28.13 5.48 26.87
N GLY A 186 29.43 5.72 26.74
CA GLY A 186 30.44 5.25 27.70
C GLY A 186 30.23 5.83 29.10
N GLU A 187 30.00 7.14 29.21
CA GLU A 187 29.69 7.79 30.49
C GLU A 187 28.41 7.24 31.12
N LEU A 188 27.34 7.07 30.33
CA LEU A 188 26.08 6.50 30.80
C LEU A 188 26.23 5.05 31.27
N ALA A 189 27.13 4.28 30.67
CA ALA A 189 27.45 2.93 31.11
C ALA A 189 28.15 2.92 32.47
N GLN A 190 29.06 3.87 32.73
CA GLN A 190 29.69 4.02 34.05
C GLN A 190 28.66 4.36 35.12
N VAL A 191 27.71 5.26 34.82
CA VAL A 191 26.59 5.58 35.72
C VAL A 191 25.78 4.33 36.06
N ALA A 192 25.43 3.51 35.05
CA ALA A 192 24.72 2.24 35.29
C ALA A 192 25.52 1.27 36.15
N ARG A 193 26.84 1.24 36.00
CA ARG A 193 27.73 0.40 36.80
C ARG A 193 27.76 0.83 38.26
N GLU A 194 27.87 2.13 38.49
CA GLU A 194 27.97 2.72 39.82
C GLU A 194 26.66 2.60 40.61
N SER A 195 25.51 2.83 39.95
CA SER A 195 24.21 2.68 40.61
C SER A 195 23.73 1.23 40.68
N GLY A 196 24.18 0.37 39.75
CA GLY A 196 23.69 -1.00 39.60
C GLY A 196 22.30 -1.12 38.98
N ASP A 197 21.78 0.00 38.43
CA ASP A 197 20.45 0.09 37.84
C ASP A 197 20.32 -0.70 36.54
N LEU A 198 19.07 -1.01 36.18
CA LEU A 198 18.74 -1.54 34.85
C LEU A 198 18.63 -0.38 33.85
N VAL A 199 19.23 -0.57 32.68
CA VAL A 199 19.23 0.41 31.59
C VAL A 199 18.09 0.13 30.61
N MET A 200 17.08 1.00 30.56
CA MET A 200 16.04 0.95 29.55
C MET A 200 16.42 1.84 28.37
N ILE A 201 16.81 1.22 27.26
CA ILE A 201 17.28 1.89 26.04
C ILE A 201 16.08 2.18 25.16
N HIS A 202 15.74 3.45 24.98
CA HIS A 202 14.73 3.86 24.02
C HIS A 202 15.43 4.25 22.71
N ALA A 203 15.10 3.60 21.59
CA ALA A 203 15.76 3.78 20.29
C ALA A 203 14.73 3.90 19.15
N ARG A 204 15.12 4.48 18.01
CA ARG A 204 14.24 4.66 16.84
C ARG A 204 13.93 3.37 16.10
N ASN A 205 14.82 2.39 16.22
CA ASN A 205 14.67 1.06 15.66
C ASN A 205 15.55 0.06 16.44
N ASP A 206 15.35 -1.21 16.14
CA ASP A 206 15.97 -2.33 16.85
C ASP A 206 17.49 -2.44 16.60
N ALA A 207 17.95 -2.09 15.40
CA ALA A 207 19.38 -2.07 15.08
C ALA A 207 20.12 -0.97 15.85
N GLU A 208 19.54 0.22 15.95
CA GLU A 208 20.05 1.33 16.76
C GLU A 208 20.09 0.95 18.25
N GLY A 209 19.02 0.36 18.78
CA GLY A 209 18.97 -0.07 20.19
C GLY A 209 20.05 -1.08 20.55
N ARG A 210 20.26 -2.09 19.69
CA ARG A 210 21.36 -3.06 19.88
C ARG A 210 22.73 -2.42 19.80
N TRP A 211 22.92 -1.49 18.86
CA TRP A 211 24.19 -0.79 18.72
C TRP A 211 24.48 0.05 19.97
N ILE A 212 23.49 0.79 20.49
CA ILE A 212 23.60 1.53 21.75
C ILE A 212 24.01 0.59 22.90
N TYR A 213 23.31 -0.53 23.07
CA TYR A 213 23.62 -1.52 24.11
C TYR A 213 25.07 -2.02 24.01
N GLN A 214 25.53 -2.34 22.79
CA GLN A 214 26.90 -2.79 22.55
C GLN A 214 27.91 -1.73 22.99
N GLN A 215 27.74 -0.47 22.57
CA GLN A 215 28.67 0.61 22.96
C GLN A 215 28.74 0.78 24.48
N MET A 216 27.60 0.76 25.16
CA MET A 216 27.56 0.88 26.61
C MET A 216 28.23 -0.32 27.29
N ARG A 217 27.92 -1.55 26.87
CA ARG A 217 28.50 -2.78 27.44
C ARG A 217 30.02 -2.80 27.28
N ASP A 218 30.51 -2.44 26.11
CA ASP A 218 31.94 -2.49 25.79
C ASP A 218 32.73 -1.44 26.60
N ALA A 219 32.07 -0.36 27.06
CA ALA A 219 32.66 0.65 27.95
C ALA A 219 32.82 0.21 29.43
N VAL A 220 32.16 -0.87 29.86
CA VAL A 220 32.21 -1.38 31.24
C VAL A 220 32.63 -2.86 31.29
N PRO A 221 33.88 -3.19 30.92
CA PRO A 221 34.35 -4.57 30.91
C PRO A 221 34.28 -5.20 32.31
N GLY A 222 33.80 -6.44 32.38
CA GLY A 222 33.65 -7.19 33.64
C GLY A 222 32.37 -6.87 34.43
N PHE A 223 31.59 -5.87 34.02
CA PHE A 223 30.28 -5.58 34.61
C PHE A 223 29.14 -6.09 33.72
N LEU A 224 28.16 -6.77 34.32
CA LEU A 224 26.96 -7.22 33.60
C LEU A 224 25.97 -6.06 33.45
N LEU A 225 26.05 -5.36 32.32
CA LEU A 225 25.08 -4.33 31.96
C LEU A 225 23.71 -4.98 31.66
N ARG A 226 22.76 -4.79 32.58
CA ARG A 226 21.38 -5.27 32.45
C ARG A 226 20.53 -4.20 31.78
N GLY A 227 19.69 -4.60 30.81
CA GLY A 227 18.84 -3.66 30.11
C GLY A 227 17.80 -4.30 29.21
N ASP A 228 16.88 -3.47 28.74
CA ASP A 228 15.85 -3.80 27.75
C ASP A 228 15.76 -2.67 26.70
N ILE A 229 15.27 -2.99 25.50
CA ILE A 229 15.18 -2.05 24.37
C ILE A 229 13.72 -1.74 24.07
N ARG A 230 13.38 -0.45 23.97
CA ARG A 230 12.06 0.05 23.61
C ARG A 230 12.14 0.91 22.36
N ILE A 231 11.21 0.69 21.43
CA ILE A 231 11.17 1.47 20.19
C ILE A 231 10.35 2.73 20.38
N THR A 232 10.99 3.90 20.24
CA THR A 232 10.34 5.22 20.34
C THR A 232 11.00 6.22 19.39
N GLN A 233 10.32 7.33 19.07
CA GLN A 233 10.89 8.35 18.18
C GLN A 233 12.04 9.16 18.80
N GLN A 234 12.20 9.13 20.14
CA GLN A 234 13.15 9.97 20.86
C GLN A 234 14.17 9.11 21.61
N PRO A 235 15.40 9.00 21.09
CA PRO A 235 16.45 8.21 21.73
C PRO A 235 16.81 8.71 23.12
N ARG A 236 16.83 7.81 24.09
CA ARG A 236 17.20 8.12 25.48
C ARG A 236 17.51 6.86 26.27
N ILE A 237 18.29 7.04 27.33
CA ILE A 237 18.52 6.03 28.34
C ILE A 237 17.70 6.38 29.57
N LYS A 238 16.98 5.40 30.13
CA LYS A 238 16.35 5.50 31.44
C LYS A 238 17.00 4.52 32.40
N PHE A 239 17.42 5.01 33.56
CA PHE A 239 17.91 4.17 34.65
C PHE A 239 16.72 3.75 35.51
N VAL A 240 16.63 2.45 35.80
CA VAL A 240 15.55 1.86 36.60
C VAL A 240 16.16 1.22 37.84
N PRO A 241 15.91 1.78 39.03
CA PRO A 241 16.37 1.21 40.29
C PRO A 241 15.88 -0.22 40.46
N ARG A 242 16.73 -1.09 41.00
CA ARG A 242 16.25 -2.41 41.44
C ARG A 242 15.44 -2.22 42.71
N LEU A 243 14.21 -2.74 42.70
CA LEU A 243 13.48 -2.96 43.93
C LEU A 243 14.30 -3.96 44.77
N GLN A 244 14.77 -3.49 45.93
CA GLN A 244 15.50 -4.29 46.90
C GLN A 244 14.55 -5.24 47.64
#